data_AF-A0A3D1B964-F1
#
_entry.id   AF-A0A3D1B964-F1
#
_cell.length_a   1.000
_cell.length_b   1.000
_cell.length_c   1.000
_cell.angle_alpha   90.00
_cell.angle_beta   90.00
_cell.angle_gamma   90.00
#
_symmetry.space_group_name_H-M   'P 1'
#
loop_
_entity.id
_entity.type
_entity.pdbx_description
1 polymer ?
#
loop_
_entity_poly.entity_id
_entity_poly.type
_entity_poly.pdbx_seq_one_letter_code
_entity_poly.pdbx_strand_id
1 'polypeptide(L)' 'QGSVRFRIDGVLHNVYQFPPQVAMAVVSRLKSLGRMNVAEKRKPQDGRVKTKTP' A
#
# COMPACT_ATOMS: atom_id res chain seq x y z
N GLN A 1 -3.25 6.94 -11.86
CA GLN A 1 -1.87 7.13 -11.38
C GLN A 1 -1.86 6.85 -9.89
N GLY A 2 -0.80 6.27 -9.34
CA GLY A 2 -0.71 6.05 -7.90
C GLY A 2 -0.13 7.28 -7.21
N SER A 3 -0.66 7.62 -6.04
CA SER A 3 -0.13 8.69 -5.18
C SER A 3 0.05 8.17 -3.76
N VAL A 4 1.11 8.63 -3.09
CA VAL A 4 1.39 8.33 -1.69
C VAL A 4 1.31 9.62 -0.91
N ARG A 5 0.54 9.57 0.18
CA ARG A 5 0.42 10.66 1.14
C ARG A 5 0.75 10.17 2.53
N PHE A 6 1.49 10.98 3.28
CA PHE A 6 1.68 10.78 4.70
C PHE A 6 0.74 11.69 5.47
N ARG A 7 0.18 11.16 6.56
CA ARG A 7 -0.56 11.95 7.53
C ARG A 7 0.38 12.29 8.66
N ILE A 8 0.70 13.57 8.82
CA ILE A 8 1.58 14.08 9.87
C ILE A 8 0.77 15.16 10.60
N ASP A 9 0.59 14.99 11.91
CA ASP A 9 -0.16 15.93 12.76
C ASP A 9 -1.56 16.30 12.22
N GLY A 10 -2.24 15.31 11.63
CA GLY A 10 -3.59 15.47 11.08
C GLY A 10 -3.65 15.99 9.64
N VAL A 11 -2.54 16.50 9.11
CA VAL A 11 -2.46 17.05 7.74
C VAL A 11 -1.91 16.00 6.77
N LEU A 12 -2.46 15.95 5.55
CA LEU A 12 -2.01 15.05 4.49
C LEU A 12 -1.00 15.75 3.58
N HIS A 13 0.19 15.16 3.48
CA HIS A 13 1.27 15.65 2.63
C HIS A 13 1.44 14.71 1.44
N ASN A 14 1.44 15.26 0.21
CA ASN A 14 1.77 14.50 -0.98
C ASN A 14 3.28 14.25 -1.02
N VAL A 15 3.70 12.99 -1.11
CA VAL A 15 5.11 12.61 -1.06
C VAL A 15 5.59 12.03 -2.37
N TYR A 16 4.82 11.14 -2.98
CA TYR A 16 5.18 10.51 -4.26
C TYR A 16 3.99 10.39 -5.20
N GLN A 17 4.29 10.51 -6.49
CA GLN A 17 3.37 10.21 -7.57
C GLN A 17 4.08 9.29 -8.56
N PHE A 18 3.41 8.21 -8.97
CA PHE A 18 4.01 7.22 -9.85
C PHE A 18 3.03 6.68 -10.89
N PRO A 19 3.55 6.15 -12.02
CA PRO A 19 2.75 5.55 -13.07
C PRO A 19 1.88 4.39 -12.56
N PRO A 20 0.75 4.09 -13.22
CA PRO A 20 -0.15 3.00 -12.81
C PRO A 20 0.53 1.63 -12.66
N GLN A 21 1.54 1.33 -13.47
CA GLN A 21 2.27 0.07 -13.44
C GLN A 21 3.02 -0.12 -12.12
N VAL A 22 3.65 0.94 -11.62
CA VAL A 22 4.34 0.94 -10.32
C VAL A 22 3.33 0.78 -9.19
N ALA A 23 2.17 1.43 -9.29
CA ALA A 23 1.11 1.30 -8.29
C ALA A 23 0.65 -0.16 -8.13
N MET A 24 0.50 -0.89 -9.24
CA MET A 24 0.14 -2.31 -9.21
C MET A 24 1.19 -3.18 -8.50
N ALA A 25 2.48 -2.92 -8.75
CA ALA A 25 3.58 -3.62 -8.09
C ALA A 25 3.60 -3.37 -6.57
N VAL A 26 3.38 -2.11 -6.15
CA VAL A 26 3.31 -1.72 -4.73
C VAL A 26 2.14 -2.42 -4.04
N VAL A 27 0.95 -2.42 -4.64
CA VAL A 27 -0.23 -3.12 -4.08
C VAL A 27 0.03 -4.62 -3.92
N SER A 28 0.64 -5.25 -4.93
CA SER A 28 1.01 -6.68 -4.84
C SER A 28 1.95 -6.93 -3.67
N ARG A 29 2.97 -6.07 -3.48
CA ARG A 29 3.91 -6.21 -2.37
C ARG A 29 3.25 -6.05 -1.01
N LEU A 30 2.37 -5.06 -0.85
CA LEU A 30 1.62 -4.86 0.39
C LEU A 30 0.72 -6.06 0.71
N LYS A 31 0.03 -6.62 -0.29
CA LYS A 31 -0.78 -7.83 -0.12
C LYS A 31 0.04 -9.03 0.31
N SER A 32 1.19 -9.26 -0.32
CA SER A 32 2.09 -10.35 0.06
C SER A 32 2.62 -10.20 1.49
N LEU A 33 3.03 -8.99 1.90
CA LEU A 33 3.49 -8.73 3.27
C LEU A 33 2.40 -9.00 4.31
N GLY A 34 1.16 -8.61 4.02
CA GLY A 34 0.00 -8.79 4.89
C GLY A 34 -0.66 -10.17 4.82
N ARG A 35 -0.08 -11.13 4.07
CA ARG A 35 -0.65 -12.48 3.81
C ARG A 35 -2.06 -12.43 3.19
N MET A 36 -2.33 -11.43 2.35
CA MET A 36 -3.59 -11.25 1.62
C MET A 36 -3.53 -11.91 0.23
N ASN A 37 -4.70 -12.18 -0.37
CA ASN A 37 -4.80 -12.75 -1.71
C ASN A 37 -4.52 -11.68 -2.79
N VAL A 38 -3.40 -11.84 -3.50
CA VAL A 38 -2.95 -10.93 -4.57
C VAL A 38 -3.89 -10.94 -5.78
N ALA A 39 -4.46 -12.11 -6.12
CA ALA A 39 -5.33 -12.28 -7.27
C ALA A 39 -6.73 -11.65 -7.06
N GLU A 40 -7.22 -11.63 -5.82
CA GLU A 40 -8.52 -11.03 -5.48
C GLU A 40 -8.43 -9.49 -5.45
N LYS A 41 -9.23 -8.80 -6.27
CA LYS A 41 -9.22 -7.33 -6.44
C LYS A 41 -10.60 -6.68 -6.28
N ARG A 42 -11.67 -7.47 -6.10
CA ARG A 42 -13.06 -7.02 -6.09
C ARG A 42 -13.62 -6.79 -4.69
N LYS A 43 -13.10 -7.51 -3.70
CA LYS A 43 -13.51 -7.39 -2.29
C LYS A 43 -12.45 -6.70 -1.45
N PRO A 44 -12.83 -5.92 -0.42
CA PRO A 44 -11.90 -5.42 0.59
C PRO A 44 -11.15 -6.58 1.26
N GLN A 45 -9.89 -6.34 1.65
CA GLN A 45 -9.05 -7.29 2.36
C GLN A 45 -8.26 -6.56 3.43
N ASP A 46 -8.22 -7.15 4.62
CA ASP A 46 -7.51 -6.62 5.78
C ASP A 46 -6.40 -7.61 6.17
N GLY A 47 -5.21 -7.09 6.43
CA GLY A 47 -4.04 -7.87 6.81
C GLY A 47 -3.22 -7.14 7.86
N ARG A 48 -2.38 -7.90 8.58
CA ARG A 48 -1.45 -7.34 9.57
C ARG A 48 -0.02 -7.72 9.20
N VAL A 49 0.85 -6.73 9.14
CA VAL A 49 2.29 -6.93 8.97
C VAL A 49 2.97 -6.64 10.30
N LYS A 50 3.78 -7.57 10.80
CA LYS A 50 4.76 -7.26 11.84
C LYS A 50 6.02 -6.79 11.14
N THR A 51 6.38 -5.53 11.33
CA THR A 51 7.72 -5.07 10.96
C THR A 51 8.70 -5.69 11.94
N LYS A 52 9.89 -6.05 11.47
CA LYS A 52 10.99 -6.29 12.42
C LYS A 52 11.29 -4.94 13.06
N THR A 53 11.25 -4.88 14.39
CA THR A 53 11.82 -3.76 15.14
C THR A 53 13.28 -3.60 14.70
N PRO A 54 13.82 -2.37 14.61
CA PRO A 54 15.26 -2.20 14.69
C PRO A 54 15.81 -2.87 15.95
#